data_AF-A0A3A4ZJ56-F1
#
_entry.id   AF-A0A3A4ZJ56-F1
#
_cell.length_a   1.000
_cell.length_b   1.000
_cell.length_c   1.000
_cell.angle_alpha   90.00
_cell.angle_beta   90.00
_cell.angle_gamma   90.00
#
_symmetry.space_group_name_H-M   'P 1'
#
loop_
_entity.id
_entity.type
_entity.pdbx_description
1 polymer ?
#
loop_
_entity_poly.entity_id
_entity_poly.type
_entity_poly.pdbx_seq_one_letter_code
_entity_poly.pdbx_strand_id
1 'polypeptide(L)'
;MFYVVLYLAKLTNFLIRIFKKGAGFTWPGHLALKLYPSLFQNTRIHFPRGIIYVSGTNGKTTTTKLITHICENNSVKVLHNKSGANLLNGIASTILLDRNIFGKALADLAVFEVDEFTLPHLIKKIPPTVLILLNLSRDQLDRYGEIDVILERWERILAELDPRTVLILDATQKKFDVLSKAFKGKIFYFNDNLDNVRHTKLLGDFNAKNVNAAVTAAGVLGIGPEKAAESLEGFDAAYGRGEIIEYSEKMYHLFLAKNPTSFNNNMDLLTSGETFPDTILFILNDDPRDGRDVSWIYDISREKLFEACRNKEIFVSGSRCLDMAVRLEYAGIPVKKDNISLSLAKLVKKISGTPHVKSVAALPNYSAMLELREVLLGRQIL
;
A
#
# COMPACT_ATOMS: atom_id res chain seq x y z
N MET A 1 -15.72 -0.73 31.02
CA MET A 1 -14.94 0.11 30.09
C MET A 1 -15.10 -0.30 28.62
N PHE A 2 -14.82 -1.56 28.24
CA PHE A 2 -14.89 -2.00 26.83
C PHE A 2 -16.20 -1.63 26.09
N TYR A 3 -17.37 -1.92 26.66
CA TYR A 3 -18.65 -1.59 26.03
C TYR A 3 -18.87 -0.08 25.86
N VAL A 4 -18.38 0.74 26.79
CA VAL A 4 -18.47 2.20 26.70
C VAL A 4 -17.70 2.69 25.47
N VAL A 5 -16.43 2.27 25.33
CA VAL A 5 -15.63 2.66 24.15
C VAL A 5 -16.15 2.05 22.85
N LEU A 6 -16.74 0.85 22.88
CA LEU A 6 -17.37 0.23 21.73
C LEU A 6 -18.56 1.05 21.22
N TYR A 7 -19.50 1.40 22.10
CA TYR A 7 -20.68 2.19 21.72
C TYR A 7 -20.28 3.60 21.29
N LEU A 8 -19.32 4.21 21.98
CA LEU A 8 -18.80 5.52 21.62
C LEU A 8 -18.10 5.50 20.25
N ALA A 9 -17.32 4.47 19.95
CA ALA A 9 -16.68 4.30 18.65
C ALA A 9 -17.72 4.16 17.52
N LYS A 10 -18.77 3.35 17.73
CA LYS A 10 -19.88 3.20 16.76
C LYS A 10 -20.65 4.50 16.56
N LEU A 11 -20.96 5.23 17.63
CA LEU A 11 -21.60 6.53 17.58
C LEU A 11 -20.74 7.56 16.83
N THR A 12 -19.44 7.61 17.15
CA THR A 12 -18.48 8.51 16.49
C THR A 12 -18.43 8.24 14.98
N ASN A 13 -18.36 6.97 14.58
CA ASN A 13 -18.37 6.58 13.18
C ASN A 13 -19.70 6.93 12.48
N PHE A 14 -20.83 6.75 13.16
CA PHE A 14 -22.15 7.13 12.65
C PHE A 14 -22.23 8.64 12.38
N LEU A 15 -21.80 9.47 13.34
CA LEU A 15 -21.77 10.93 13.18
C LEU A 15 -20.85 11.35 12.01
N ILE A 16 -19.66 10.77 11.92
CA ILE A 16 -18.71 11.08 10.83
C ILE A 16 -19.32 10.79 9.45
N ARG A 17 -20.05 9.68 9.31
CA ARG A 17 -20.72 9.31 8.05
C ARG A 17 -21.85 10.28 7.69
N ILE A 18 -22.61 10.77 8.68
CA ILE A 18 -23.66 11.78 8.45
C ILE A 18 -23.05 13.09 7.94
N PHE A 19 -21.97 13.55 8.55
CA PHE A 19 -21.35 14.83 8.21
C PHE A 19 -20.43 14.80 6.97
N LYS A 20 -20.35 13.67 6.25
CA LYS A 20 -19.54 13.47 5.02
C LYS A 20 -18.09 14.00 5.08
N LYS A 21 -17.46 14.02 6.27
CA LYS A 21 -16.04 14.40 6.39
C LYS A 21 -15.16 13.18 6.09
N GLY A 22 -14.70 13.07 4.84
CA GLY A 22 -14.04 11.91 4.21
C GLY A 22 -12.69 11.43 4.76
N ALA A 23 -12.28 11.80 5.98
CA ALA A 23 -11.01 11.34 6.57
C ALA A 23 -11.16 10.85 8.03
N GLY A 24 -12.39 10.68 8.51
CA GLY A 24 -12.66 10.44 9.94
C GLY A 24 -12.44 9.00 10.44
N PHE A 25 -12.07 8.04 9.59
CA PHE A 25 -12.14 6.61 9.93
C PHE A 25 -11.28 6.19 11.14
N THR A 26 -10.21 6.93 11.44
CA THR A 26 -9.30 6.63 12.57
C THR A 26 -9.73 7.25 13.91
N TRP A 27 -10.72 8.16 13.90
CA TRP A 27 -11.21 8.84 15.11
C TRP A 27 -11.86 7.94 16.14
N PRO A 28 -12.72 6.95 15.77
CA PRO A 28 -13.30 6.03 16.74
C PRO A 28 -12.23 5.36 17.63
N GLY A 29 -11.15 4.90 17.01
CA GLY A 29 -10.03 4.27 17.70
C GLY A 29 -9.13 5.26 18.44
N HIS A 30 -8.93 6.47 17.90
CA HIS A 30 -8.20 7.52 18.63
C HIS A 30 -8.88 7.85 19.97
N LEU A 31 -10.20 8.06 19.94
CA LEU A 31 -10.99 8.34 21.14
C LEU A 31 -11.00 7.13 22.09
N ALA A 32 -11.18 5.92 21.55
CA ALA A 32 -11.19 4.69 22.35
C ALA A 32 -9.85 4.46 23.06
N LEU A 33 -8.72 4.67 22.39
CA LEU A 33 -7.39 4.51 23.01
C LEU A 33 -7.08 5.59 24.04
N LYS A 34 -7.62 6.81 23.88
CA LYS A 34 -7.50 7.87 24.89
C LYS A 34 -8.27 7.53 26.17
N LEU A 35 -9.47 6.95 26.03
CA LEU A 35 -10.33 6.58 27.16
C LEU A 35 -9.97 5.22 27.76
N TYR A 36 -9.45 4.30 26.96
CA TYR A 36 -9.09 2.96 27.38
C TYR A 36 -7.72 2.54 26.77
N PRO A 37 -6.59 3.01 27.33
CA PRO A 37 -5.25 2.75 26.78
C PRO A 37 -4.85 1.26 26.71
N SER A 38 -5.45 0.42 27.57
CA SER A 38 -5.28 -1.03 27.58
C SER A 38 -6.32 -1.77 26.72
N LEU A 39 -7.05 -1.07 25.83
CA LEU A 39 -8.03 -1.66 24.91
C LEU A 39 -7.49 -2.93 24.25
N PHE A 40 -6.27 -2.87 23.71
CA PHE A 40 -5.64 -3.96 22.98
C PHE A 40 -5.38 -5.22 23.81
N GLN A 41 -5.23 -5.10 25.13
CA GLN A 41 -5.05 -6.24 26.03
C GLN A 41 -6.38 -6.90 26.46
N ASN A 42 -7.51 -6.35 26.01
CA ASN A 42 -8.81 -6.87 26.36
C ASN A 42 -9.06 -8.23 25.68
N THR A 43 -9.51 -9.21 26.45
CA THR A 43 -9.78 -10.59 25.98
C THR A 43 -10.84 -10.67 24.88
N ARG A 44 -11.67 -9.63 24.70
CA ARG A 44 -12.64 -9.53 23.60
C ARG A 44 -12.00 -9.20 22.26
N ILE A 45 -10.73 -8.80 22.23
CA ILE A 45 -9.96 -8.65 20.99
C ILE A 45 -9.38 -10.01 20.62
N HIS A 46 -10.30 -10.88 20.20
CA HIS A 46 -10.01 -12.21 19.72
C HIS A 46 -10.77 -12.44 18.41
N PHE A 47 -10.16 -13.25 17.54
CA PHE A 47 -10.70 -13.68 16.26
C PHE A 47 -10.51 -15.20 16.16
N PRO A 48 -11.54 -15.98 15.74
CA PRO A 48 -11.49 -17.45 15.71
C PRO A 48 -10.27 -18.05 15.00
N ARG A 49 -9.85 -17.46 13.88
CA ARG A 49 -8.69 -17.88 13.08
C ARG A 49 -7.44 -17.03 13.34
N GLY A 50 -7.49 -16.13 14.32
CA GLY A 50 -6.34 -15.35 14.75
C GLY A 50 -6.14 -14.03 14.01
N ILE A 51 -4.91 -13.51 14.11
CA ILE A 51 -4.53 -12.19 13.61
C ILE A 51 -3.24 -12.32 12.79
N ILE A 52 -3.24 -11.68 11.62
CA ILE A 52 -2.08 -11.54 10.75
C ILE A 52 -1.63 -10.08 10.74
N TYR A 53 -0.34 -9.84 10.95
CA TYR A 53 0.27 -8.54 10.72
C TYR A 53 1.15 -8.59 9.48
N VAL A 54 1.00 -7.59 8.62
CA VAL A 54 1.83 -7.37 7.44
C VAL A 54 2.57 -6.06 7.60
N SER A 55 3.91 -6.11 7.64
CA SER A 55 4.76 -4.93 7.83
C SER A 55 5.96 -4.95 6.87
N GLY A 56 6.55 -3.78 6.63
CA GLY A 56 7.63 -3.57 5.67
C GLY A 56 7.38 -2.37 4.78
N THR A 57 8.44 -1.68 4.37
CA THR A 57 8.35 -0.34 3.77
C THR A 57 7.42 -0.31 2.55
N ASN A 58 7.54 -1.30 1.67
CA ASN A 58 6.68 -1.46 0.49
C ASN A 58 5.85 -2.75 0.51
N GLY A 59 4.72 -2.74 -0.21
CA GLY A 59 3.92 -3.94 -0.49
C GLY A 59 2.77 -4.24 0.50
N LYS A 60 2.77 -3.64 1.70
CA LYS A 60 1.80 -3.94 2.79
C LYS A 60 0.34 -4.01 2.34
N THR A 61 -0.14 -2.95 1.67
CA THR A 61 -1.54 -2.86 1.23
C THR A 61 -1.88 -3.93 0.19
N THR A 62 -0.97 -4.21 -0.75
CA THR A 62 -1.17 -5.23 -1.78
C THR A 62 -1.21 -6.62 -1.17
N THR A 63 -0.22 -6.97 -0.34
CA THR A 63 -0.18 -8.26 0.34
C THR A 63 -1.39 -8.46 1.26
N THR A 64 -1.78 -7.44 2.03
CA THR A 64 -2.97 -7.50 2.90
C THR A 64 -4.24 -7.79 2.10
N LYS A 65 -4.41 -7.14 0.94
CA LYS A 65 -5.55 -7.37 0.06
C LYS A 65 -5.51 -8.74 -0.61
N LEU A 66 -4.34 -9.21 -1.04
CA LEU A 66 -4.17 -10.55 -1.60
C LEU A 66 -4.54 -11.63 -0.59
N ILE A 67 -4.05 -11.53 0.66
CA ILE A 67 -4.40 -12.46 1.75
C ILE A 67 -5.91 -12.43 2.00
N THR A 68 -6.48 -11.21 2.08
CA THR A 68 -7.93 -11.03 2.27
C THR A 68 -8.71 -11.73 1.17
N HIS A 69 -8.37 -11.48 -0.09
CA HIS A 69 -9.04 -12.06 -1.25
C HIS A 69 -8.96 -13.59 -1.28
N ILE A 70 -7.77 -14.16 -1.05
CA ILE A 70 -7.60 -15.62 -0.97
C ILE A 70 -8.46 -16.21 0.15
N CYS A 71 -8.46 -15.59 1.32
CA CYS A 71 -9.22 -16.07 2.47
C CYS A 71 -10.75 -15.97 2.24
N GLU A 72 -11.23 -14.86 1.70
CA GLU A 72 -12.65 -14.64 1.41
C GLU A 72 -13.19 -15.59 0.33
N ASN A 73 -12.41 -15.84 -0.73
CA ASN A 73 -12.72 -16.85 -1.75
C ASN A 73 -12.77 -18.28 -1.18
N ASN A 74 -12.16 -18.49 -0.01
CA ASN A 74 -12.20 -19.76 0.74
C ASN A 74 -13.13 -19.69 1.97
N SER A 75 -14.18 -18.85 1.90
CA SER A 75 -15.25 -18.75 2.91
C SER A 75 -14.79 -18.32 4.31
N VAL A 76 -13.68 -17.58 4.41
CA VAL A 76 -13.22 -16.97 5.66
C VAL A 76 -13.63 -15.51 5.68
N LYS A 77 -14.38 -15.07 6.69
CA LYS A 77 -14.68 -13.63 6.85
C LYS A 77 -13.46 -12.92 7.38
N VAL A 78 -12.93 -11.96 6.62
CA VAL A 78 -11.71 -11.25 6.96
C VAL A 78 -12.01 -9.81 7.36
N LEU A 79 -11.42 -9.38 8.48
CA LEU A 79 -11.31 -7.98 8.84
C LEU A 79 -9.96 -7.46 8.39
N HIS A 80 -9.93 -6.38 7.60
CA HIS A 80 -8.70 -5.66 7.31
C HIS A 80 -8.89 -4.15 7.47
N ASN A 81 -7.81 -3.44 7.78
CA ASN A 81 -7.85 -1.98 7.89
C ASN A 81 -7.88 -1.32 6.50
N LYS A 82 -8.48 -0.12 6.44
CA LYS A 82 -8.42 0.73 5.24
C LYS A 82 -6.98 1.15 4.96
N SER A 83 -6.63 1.31 3.69
CA SER A 83 -5.29 1.74 3.29
C SER A 83 -4.91 3.06 3.98
N GLY A 84 -3.73 3.08 4.60
CA GLY A 84 -3.22 4.23 5.35
C GLY A 84 -3.71 4.31 6.80
N ALA A 85 -4.59 3.42 7.26
CA ALA A 85 -4.98 3.29 8.66
C ALA A 85 -4.09 2.27 9.40
N ASN A 86 -2.78 2.33 9.17
CA ASN A 86 -1.76 1.36 9.60
C ASN A 86 -1.14 1.64 10.98
N LEU A 87 -1.62 2.68 11.67
CA LEU A 87 -1.25 3.05 13.04
C LEU A 87 -2.25 2.48 14.07
N LEU A 88 -1.89 2.55 15.36
CA LEU A 88 -2.69 2.01 16.47
C LEU A 88 -4.15 2.49 16.46
N ASN A 89 -4.40 3.78 16.23
CA ASN A 89 -5.76 4.32 16.16
C ASN A 89 -6.57 3.76 14.98
N GLY A 90 -5.95 3.54 13.82
CA GLY A 90 -6.59 2.92 12.67
C GLY A 90 -6.98 1.46 12.93
N ILE A 91 -6.07 0.71 13.54
CA ILE A 91 -6.30 -0.70 13.92
C ILE A 91 -7.38 -0.79 15.01
N ALA A 92 -7.33 0.05 16.04
CA ALA A 92 -8.36 0.12 17.07
C ALA A 92 -9.74 0.46 16.49
N SER A 93 -9.81 1.43 15.58
CA SER A 93 -11.07 1.78 14.89
C SER A 93 -11.63 0.59 14.14
N THR A 94 -10.78 -0.08 13.36
CA THR A 94 -11.14 -1.25 12.55
C THR A 94 -11.68 -2.38 13.43
N ILE A 95 -10.99 -2.72 14.52
CA ILE A 95 -11.41 -3.76 15.47
C ILE A 95 -12.75 -3.42 16.14
N LEU A 96 -12.94 -2.18 16.61
CA LEU A 96 -14.17 -1.80 17.31
C LEU A 96 -15.39 -1.74 16.38
N LEU A 97 -15.19 -1.31 15.13
CA LEU A 97 -16.28 -1.23 14.16
C LEU A 97 -16.72 -2.61 13.68
N ASP A 98 -15.81 -3.59 13.62
CA ASP A 98 -16.13 -5.00 13.34
C ASP A 98 -16.99 -5.65 14.42
N ARG A 99 -16.91 -5.23 15.69
CA ARG A 99 -17.66 -5.93 16.75
C ARG A 99 -19.17 -5.73 16.61
N ASN A 100 -19.96 -6.75 16.93
CA ASN A 100 -21.40 -6.56 17.16
C ASN A 100 -21.65 -5.79 18.47
N ILE A 101 -22.92 -5.48 18.79
CA ILE A 101 -23.27 -4.74 20.02
C ILE A 101 -22.86 -5.46 21.32
N PHE A 102 -22.71 -6.79 21.28
CA PHE A 102 -22.24 -7.61 22.40
C PHE A 102 -20.71 -7.78 22.44
N GLY A 103 -19.97 -7.10 21.56
CA GLY A 103 -18.52 -7.16 21.53
C GLY A 103 -17.94 -8.42 20.87
N LYS A 104 -18.75 -9.25 20.21
CA LYS A 104 -18.27 -10.43 19.46
C LYS A 104 -17.72 -9.99 18.09
N ALA A 105 -16.64 -10.64 17.63
CA ALA A 105 -16.13 -10.47 16.27
C ALA A 105 -17.22 -10.79 15.24
N LEU A 106 -17.29 -10.01 14.17
CA LEU A 106 -18.07 -10.40 12.98
C LEU A 106 -17.19 -11.17 11.98
N ALA A 107 -15.90 -10.83 11.92
CA ALA A 107 -14.90 -11.57 11.14
C ALA A 107 -14.33 -12.80 11.88
N ASP A 108 -13.87 -13.77 11.08
CA ASP A 108 -13.18 -14.98 11.55
C ASP A 108 -11.68 -14.75 11.71
N LEU A 109 -11.09 -13.95 10.81
CA LEU A 109 -9.66 -13.63 10.73
C LEU A 109 -9.48 -12.11 10.68
N ALA A 110 -8.43 -11.59 11.31
CA ALA A 110 -8.01 -10.21 11.08
C ALA A 110 -6.66 -10.15 10.35
N VAL A 111 -6.55 -9.33 9.32
CA VAL A 111 -5.31 -9.09 8.56
C VAL A 111 -5.05 -7.59 8.55
N PHE A 112 -4.03 -7.14 9.27
CA PHE A 112 -3.71 -5.72 9.38
C PHE A 112 -2.41 -5.39 8.66
N GLU A 113 -2.45 -4.36 7.81
CA GLU A 113 -1.24 -3.64 7.46
C GLU A 113 -0.80 -2.78 8.65
N VAL A 114 0.47 -2.90 9.04
CA VAL A 114 1.03 -2.20 10.21
C VAL A 114 2.30 -1.46 9.81
N ASP A 115 2.36 -0.19 10.18
CA ASP A 115 3.56 0.63 10.05
C ASP A 115 4.76 0.01 10.80
N GLU A 116 5.97 0.16 10.26
CA GLU A 116 7.18 -0.52 10.71
C GLU A 116 7.58 -0.12 12.14
N PHE A 117 7.38 1.16 12.50
CA PHE A 117 7.66 1.69 13.83
C PHE A 117 6.55 1.35 14.83
N THR A 118 5.32 1.22 14.34
CA THR A 118 4.16 0.84 15.15
C THR A 118 4.19 -0.64 15.53
N LEU A 119 4.71 -1.51 14.66
CA LEU A 119 4.66 -2.96 14.80
C LEU A 119 5.15 -3.47 16.17
N PRO A 120 6.34 -3.10 16.69
CA PRO A 120 6.82 -3.61 17.98
C PRO A 120 5.86 -3.27 19.14
N HIS A 121 5.27 -2.08 19.12
CA HIS A 121 4.32 -1.62 20.14
C HIS A 121 3.00 -2.39 20.09
N LEU A 122 2.55 -2.75 18.88
CA LEU A 122 1.33 -3.50 18.69
C LEU A 122 1.49 -4.95 19.12
N ILE A 123 2.59 -5.61 18.73
CA ILE A 123 2.89 -7.01 19.09
C ILE A 123 2.89 -7.20 20.61
N LYS A 124 3.51 -6.28 21.38
CA LYS A 124 3.52 -6.33 22.85
C LYS A 124 2.12 -6.28 23.48
N LYS A 125 1.14 -5.72 22.78
CA LYS A 125 -0.24 -5.56 23.27
C LYS A 125 -1.17 -6.66 22.76
N ILE A 126 -1.02 -7.05 21.50
CA ILE A 126 -1.77 -8.12 20.83
C ILE A 126 -0.77 -8.94 20.00
N PRO A 127 -0.35 -10.11 20.50
CA PRO A 127 0.47 -11.04 19.75
C PRO A 127 -0.28 -11.55 18.51
N PRO A 128 0.36 -11.58 17.33
CA PRO A 128 -0.25 -12.13 16.13
C PRO A 128 -0.16 -13.66 16.10
N THR A 129 -1.01 -14.27 15.29
CA THR A 129 -0.88 -15.69 14.90
C THR A 129 0.13 -15.85 13.78
N VAL A 130 0.14 -14.91 12.83
CA VAL A 130 1.11 -14.86 11.73
C VAL A 130 1.69 -13.45 11.62
N LEU A 131 3.01 -13.34 11.55
CA LEU A 131 3.71 -12.10 11.29
C LEU A 131 4.44 -12.19 9.95
N ILE A 132 4.16 -11.26 9.05
CA ILE A 132 4.76 -11.20 7.72
C ILE A 132 5.60 -9.93 7.61
N LEU A 133 6.90 -10.09 7.36
CA LEU A 133 7.83 -8.99 7.13
C LEU A 133 8.26 -9.00 5.66
N LEU A 134 7.86 -7.96 4.93
CA LEU A 134 8.00 -7.90 3.48
C LEU A 134 9.40 -7.46 3.05
N ASN A 135 9.78 -6.25 3.39
CA ASN A 135 11.04 -5.63 3.00
C ASN A 135 11.32 -4.42 3.89
N LEU A 136 12.58 -4.02 3.95
CA LEU A 136 12.95 -2.70 4.45
C LEU A 136 13.82 -2.02 3.40
N SER A 137 13.30 -0.97 2.79
CA SER A 137 13.96 -0.11 1.81
C SER A 137 13.88 1.34 2.26
N ARG A 138 14.73 2.20 1.68
CA ARG A 138 14.66 3.63 1.92
C ARG A 138 13.47 4.19 1.14
N ASP A 139 12.45 4.67 1.84
CA ASP A 139 11.26 5.23 1.22
C ASP A 139 11.24 6.77 1.20
N GLN A 140 12.02 7.44 2.07
CA GLN A 140 12.16 8.90 2.13
C GLN A 140 13.61 9.26 2.49
N LEU A 141 14.13 10.37 1.94
CA LEU A 141 15.53 10.80 2.06
C LEU A 141 15.94 11.22 3.48
N ASP A 142 14.98 11.67 4.29
CA ASP A 142 15.15 12.11 5.67
C ASP A 142 15.43 10.96 6.66
N ARG A 143 15.40 9.71 6.20
CA ARG A 143 15.43 8.50 7.03
C ARG A 143 16.80 7.81 7.11
N TYR A 144 17.90 8.55 7.04
CA TYR A 144 19.24 7.98 7.24
C TYR A 144 19.38 7.43 8.67
N GLY A 145 19.60 6.11 8.80
CA GLY A 145 19.66 5.42 10.10
C GLY A 145 18.33 4.84 10.60
N GLU A 146 17.18 5.17 10.00
CA GLU A 146 15.89 4.60 10.42
C GLU A 146 15.77 3.10 10.14
N ILE A 147 16.31 2.62 9.01
CA ILE A 147 16.19 1.21 8.64
C ILE A 147 16.87 0.31 9.67
N ASP A 148 18.07 0.66 10.09
CA ASP A 148 18.82 -0.12 11.08
C ASP A 148 18.12 -0.07 12.43
N VAL A 149 17.59 1.10 12.82
CA VAL A 149 16.76 1.24 14.04
C VAL A 149 15.48 0.39 13.97
N ILE A 150 14.80 0.35 12.83
CA ILE A 150 13.63 -0.51 12.62
C ILE A 150 14.04 -1.99 12.74
N LEU A 151 15.14 -2.38 12.08
CA LEU A 151 15.64 -3.75 12.09
C LEU A 151 16.01 -4.19 13.51
N GLU A 152 16.74 -3.37 14.27
CA GLU A 152 17.08 -3.64 15.67
C GLU A 152 15.82 -3.75 16.55
N ARG A 153 14.82 -2.89 16.34
CA ARG A 153 13.55 -2.96 17.09
C ARG A 153 12.78 -4.23 16.76
N TRP A 154 12.77 -4.63 15.49
CA TRP A 154 12.16 -5.88 15.03
C TRP A 154 12.89 -7.09 15.61
N GLU A 155 14.22 -7.09 15.61
CA GLU A 155 15.04 -8.14 16.22
C GLU A 155 14.70 -8.34 17.71
N ARG A 156 14.67 -7.24 18.48
CA ARG A 156 14.33 -7.28 19.91
C ARG A 156 12.92 -7.82 20.17
N ILE A 157 11.92 -7.35 19.41
CA ILE A 157 10.55 -7.84 19.63
C ILE A 157 10.38 -9.30 19.19
N LEU A 158 11.08 -9.75 18.14
CA LEU A 158 11.05 -11.14 17.71
C LEU A 158 11.71 -12.08 18.72
N ALA A 159 12.77 -11.64 19.40
CA ALA A 159 13.40 -12.41 20.49
C ALA A 159 12.45 -12.66 21.68
N GLU A 160 11.49 -11.75 21.90
CA GLU A 160 10.47 -11.81 22.96
C GLU A 160 9.14 -12.42 22.48
N LEU A 161 8.98 -12.66 21.17
CA LEU A 161 7.72 -13.08 20.57
C LEU A 161 7.39 -14.55 20.91
N ASP A 162 6.11 -14.82 21.19
CA ASP A 162 5.61 -16.16 21.46
C ASP A 162 5.97 -17.12 20.31
N PRO A 163 6.68 -18.25 20.57
CA PRO A 163 7.08 -19.22 19.54
C PRO A 163 5.92 -19.88 18.79
N ARG A 164 4.68 -19.78 19.30
CA ARG A 164 3.47 -20.22 18.60
C ARG A 164 3.10 -19.33 17.42
N THR A 165 3.62 -18.10 17.38
CA THR A 165 3.50 -17.24 16.21
C THR A 165 4.22 -17.89 15.03
N VAL A 166 3.67 -17.78 13.83
CA VAL A 166 4.37 -18.14 12.61
C VAL A 166 4.96 -16.88 12.00
N LEU A 167 6.27 -16.87 11.77
CA LEU A 167 6.98 -15.78 11.10
C LEU A 167 7.15 -16.10 9.61
N ILE A 168 6.85 -15.14 8.74
CA ILE A 168 7.02 -15.24 7.29
C ILE A 168 7.97 -14.12 6.84
N LEU A 169 9.10 -14.49 6.23
CA LEU A 169 10.17 -13.55 5.82
C LEU A 169 10.47 -13.63 4.32
N ASP A 170 10.86 -12.50 3.73
CA ASP A 170 11.42 -12.46 2.37
C ASP A 170 12.82 -13.08 2.37
N ALA A 171 12.99 -14.23 1.69
CA ALA A 171 14.25 -14.96 1.56
C ALA A 171 15.35 -14.14 0.86
N THR A 172 14.97 -13.16 0.05
CA THR A 172 15.92 -12.34 -0.71
C THR A 172 16.49 -11.18 0.13
N GLN A 173 15.93 -10.91 1.30
CA GLN A 173 16.40 -9.86 2.22
C GLN A 173 17.52 -10.38 3.12
N LYS A 174 18.78 -10.27 2.69
CA LYS A 174 19.95 -10.65 3.52
C LYS A 174 19.94 -10.02 4.91
N LYS A 175 19.42 -8.78 5.04
CA LYS A 175 19.32 -8.09 6.32
C LYS A 175 18.37 -8.77 7.32
N PHE A 176 17.47 -9.65 6.86
CA PHE A 176 16.55 -10.38 7.73
C PHE A 176 17.19 -11.63 8.37
N ASP A 177 18.45 -11.94 8.05
CA ASP A 177 19.20 -13.02 8.70
C ASP A 177 19.31 -12.85 10.23
N VAL A 178 19.34 -11.60 10.72
CA VAL A 178 19.34 -11.33 12.17
C VAL A 178 17.97 -11.62 12.79
N LEU A 179 16.89 -11.33 12.04
CA LEU A 179 15.51 -11.56 12.48
C LEU A 179 15.20 -13.06 12.57
N SER A 180 15.65 -13.84 11.59
CA SER A 180 15.47 -15.29 11.58
C SER A 180 16.23 -15.98 12.71
N LYS A 181 17.42 -15.48 13.08
CA LYS A 181 18.19 -15.96 14.23
C LYS A 181 17.57 -15.58 15.58
N ALA A 182 16.95 -14.41 15.67
CA ALA A 182 16.35 -13.91 16.90
C ALA A 182 15.04 -14.65 17.26
N PHE A 183 14.21 -14.99 16.27
CA PHE A 183 12.94 -15.65 16.50
C PHE A 183 13.09 -17.16 16.76
N LYS A 184 12.42 -17.66 17.80
CA LYS A 184 12.53 -19.07 18.25
C LYS A 184 11.41 -19.98 17.75
N GLY A 185 10.40 -19.42 17.09
CA GLY A 185 9.24 -20.17 16.58
C GLY A 185 9.41 -20.66 15.14
N LYS A 186 8.29 -21.02 14.51
CA LYS A 186 8.27 -21.52 13.14
C LYS A 186 8.44 -20.39 12.13
N ILE A 187 9.40 -20.54 11.22
CA ILE A 187 9.67 -19.57 10.14
C ILE A 187 9.36 -20.20 8.78
N PHE A 188 8.64 -19.47 7.93
CA PHE A 188 8.53 -19.73 6.51
C PHE A 188 9.16 -18.60 5.72
N TYR A 189 9.58 -18.92 4.50
CA TYR A 189 10.18 -17.96 3.60
C TYR A 189 9.41 -17.90 2.29
N PHE A 190 9.33 -16.71 1.71
CA PHE A 190 8.86 -16.49 0.34
C PHE A 190 9.96 -15.83 -0.49
N ASN A 191 9.84 -15.89 -1.81
CA ASN A 191 10.80 -15.32 -2.75
C ASN A 191 10.07 -14.52 -3.85
N ASP A 192 10.79 -14.14 -4.89
CA ASP A 192 10.32 -13.40 -6.07
C ASP A 192 10.03 -14.29 -7.28
N ASN A 193 9.78 -15.59 -7.08
CA ASN A 193 9.38 -16.47 -8.17
C ASN A 193 8.05 -16.00 -8.80
N LEU A 194 8.01 -15.95 -10.14
CA LEU A 194 6.89 -15.48 -10.94
C LEU A 194 5.75 -16.50 -11.10
N ASP A 195 5.92 -17.75 -10.68
CA ASP A 195 4.95 -18.83 -10.90
C ASP A 195 3.53 -18.45 -10.43
N ASN A 196 3.39 -17.91 -9.21
CA ASN A 196 2.09 -17.50 -8.69
C ASN A 196 1.57 -16.19 -9.31
N VAL A 197 2.44 -15.34 -9.85
CA VAL A 197 2.04 -14.06 -10.48
C VAL A 197 1.22 -14.31 -11.74
N ARG A 198 1.53 -15.38 -12.46
CA ARG A 198 0.81 -15.79 -13.68
C ARG A 198 -0.67 -16.09 -13.44
N HIS A 199 -1.05 -16.36 -12.19
CA HIS A 199 -2.43 -16.55 -11.77
C HIS A 199 -3.13 -15.25 -11.35
N THR A 200 -2.51 -14.09 -11.58
CA THR A 200 -3.08 -12.78 -11.20
C THR A 200 -3.20 -11.87 -12.43
N LYS A 201 -4.01 -10.81 -12.30
CA LYS A 201 -4.03 -9.68 -13.25
C LYS A 201 -3.08 -8.56 -12.83
N LEU A 202 -2.20 -8.80 -11.86
CA LEU A 202 -1.26 -7.79 -11.39
C LEU A 202 -0.16 -7.58 -12.42
N LEU A 203 0.08 -6.32 -12.75
CA LEU A 203 1.16 -5.92 -13.64
C LEU A 203 2.50 -5.83 -12.90
N GLY A 204 3.57 -6.20 -13.59
CA GLY A 204 4.95 -6.07 -13.14
C GLY A 204 5.42 -7.13 -12.13
N ASP A 205 6.59 -7.69 -12.44
CA ASP A 205 7.28 -8.74 -11.68
C ASP A 205 7.53 -8.39 -10.21
N PHE A 206 7.61 -7.10 -9.88
CA PHE A 206 7.78 -6.64 -8.50
C PHE A 206 6.63 -7.07 -7.56
N ASN A 207 5.48 -7.47 -8.11
CA ASN A 207 4.37 -8.01 -7.32
C ASN A 207 4.58 -9.47 -6.89
N ALA A 208 5.55 -10.20 -7.46
CA ALA A 208 5.84 -11.59 -7.13
C ALA A 208 6.02 -11.82 -5.63
N LYS A 209 6.79 -10.96 -4.98
CA LYS A 209 7.00 -11.02 -3.53
C LYS A 209 5.71 -10.83 -2.74
N ASN A 210 4.83 -9.92 -3.18
CA ASN A 210 3.56 -9.66 -2.50
C ASN A 210 2.61 -10.87 -2.64
N VAL A 211 2.57 -11.47 -3.84
CA VAL A 211 1.77 -12.66 -4.15
C VAL A 211 2.28 -13.87 -3.38
N ASN A 212 3.59 -14.14 -3.43
CA ASN A 212 4.19 -15.28 -2.74
C ASN A 212 4.04 -15.16 -1.22
N ALA A 213 4.21 -13.97 -0.63
CA ALA A 213 3.93 -13.75 0.79
C ALA A 213 2.46 -14.08 1.15
N ALA A 214 1.51 -13.71 0.28
CA ALA A 214 0.09 -13.99 0.49
C ALA A 214 -0.23 -15.49 0.36
N VAL A 215 0.32 -16.17 -0.64
CA VAL A 215 0.18 -17.63 -0.83
C VAL A 215 0.80 -18.39 0.34
N THR A 216 1.99 -17.99 0.82
CA THR A 216 2.60 -18.60 2.01
C THR A 216 1.72 -18.41 3.25
N ALA A 217 1.15 -17.22 3.46
CA ALA A 217 0.22 -16.97 4.56
C ALA A 217 -1.05 -17.82 4.47
N ALA A 218 -1.62 -17.96 3.28
CA ALA A 218 -2.77 -18.83 3.02
C ALA A 218 -2.46 -20.30 3.36
N GLY A 219 -1.27 -20.78 2.97
CA GLY A 219 -0.76 -22.11 3.33
C GLY A 219 -0.68 -22.33 4.85
N VAL A 220 -0.19 -21.34 5.59
CA VAL A 220 -0.14 -21.38 7.06
C VAL A 220 -1.55 -21.44 7.68
N LEU A 221 -2.54 -20.83 7.05
CA LEU A 221 -3.95 -20.90 7.44
C LEU A 221 -4.66 -22.20 7.00
N GLY A 222 -3.95 -23.12 6.35
CA GLY A 222 -4.50 -24.40 5.88
C GLY A 222 -5.19 -24.32 4.51
N ILE A 223 -5.02 -23.23 3.76
CA ILE A 223 -5.48 -23.13 2.37
C ILE A 223 -4.35 -23.68 1.48
N GLY A 224 -4.59 -24.81 0.81
CA GLY A 224 -3.60 -25.45 -0.04
C GLY A 224 -3.09 -24.53 -1.17
N PRO A 225 -1.84 -24.70 -1.64
CA PRO A 225 -1.22 -23.81 -2.61
C PRO A 225 -2.00 -23.70 -3.93
N GLU A 226 -2.57 -24.80 -4.43
CA GLU A 226 -3.41 -24.81 -5.63
C GLU A 226 -4.66 -23.94 -5.45
N LYS A 227 -5.41 -24.13 -4.35
CA LYS A 227 -6.59 -23.31 -4.02
C LYS A 227 -6.23 -21.84 -3.83
N ALA A 228 -5.07 -21.57 -3.22
CA ALA A 228 -4.58 -20.21 -3.04
C ALA A 228 -4.28 -19.56 -4.40
N ALA A 229 -3.65 -20.29 -5.33
CA ALA A 229 -3.37 -19.83 -6.68
C ALA A 229 -4.65 -19.62 -7.51
N GLU A 230 -5.59 -20.56 -7.49
CA GLU A 230 -6.91 -20.40 -8.15
C GLU A 230 -7.64 -19.16 -7.64
N SER A 231 -7.55 -18.90 -6.33
CA SER A 231 -8.19 -17.73 -5.73
C SER A 231 -7.59 -16.41 -6.21
N LEU A 232 -6.42 -16.39 -6.83
CA LEU A 232 -5.77 -15.17 -7.32
C LEU A 232 -6.31 -14.67 -8.66
N GLU A 233 -6.96 -15.52 -9.47
CA GLU A 233 -7.39 -15.17 -10.83
C GLU A 233 -8.43 -14.04 -10.84
N GLY A 234 -9.25 -13.96 -9.78
CA GLY A 234 -10.25 -12.93 -9.57
C GLY A 234 -9.74 -11.66 -8.88
N PHE A 235 -8.42 -11.56 -8.59
CA PHE A 235 -7.90 -10.44 -7.82
C PHE A 235 -7.80 -9.16 -8.65
N ASP A 236 -8.49 -8.11 -8.22
CA ASP A 236 -8.37 -6.76 -8.78
C ASP A 236 -7.37 -5.91 -7.98
N ALA A 237 -6.49 -5.21 -8.70
CA ALA A 237 -5.47 -4.36 -8.10
C ALA A 237 -6.08 -3.23 -7.25
N ALA A 238 -5.33 -2.82 -6.21
CA ALA A 238 -5.70 -1.67 -5.41
C ALA A 238 -5.65 -0.36 -6.20
N TYR A 239 -6.47 0.61 -5.79
CA TYR A 239 -6.48 2.02 -6.22
C TYR A 239 -5.16 2.53 -6.81
N GLY A 240 -5.21 3.00 -8.07
CA GLY A 240 -4.10 3.69 -8.70
C GLY A 240 -2.86 2.82 -8.99
N ARG A 241 -2.97 1.49 -8.98
CA ARG A 241 -1.88 0.57 -9.32
C ARG A 241 -2.17 -0.15 -10.65
N GLY A 242 -2.11 0.60 -11.74
CA GLY A 242 -2.46 0.10 -13.08
C GLY A 242 -3.95 0.22 -13.41
N GLU A 243 -4.68 1.10 -12.70
CA GLU A 243 -6.06 1.44 -13.02
C GLU A 243 -6.12 2.09 -14.40
N ILE A 244 -7.09 1.69 -15.22
CA ILE A 244 -7.27 2.22 -16.56
C ILE A 244 -8.57 3.03 -16.59
N ILE A 245 -8.46 4.32 -16.95
CA ILE A 245 -9.60 5.21 -17.12
C ILE A 245 -9.63 5.66 -18.58
N GLU A 246 -10.77 5.42 -19.24
CA GLU A 246 -11.02 5.98 -20.56
C GLU A 246 -11.57 7.41 -20.42
N TYR A 247 -10.92 8.37 -21.09
CA TYR A 247 -11.35 9.77 -21.11
C TYR A 247 -11.05 10.40 -22.47
N SER A 248 -12.08 10.95 -23.12
CA SER A 248 -11.97 11.55 -24.47
C SER A 248 -11.27 10.63 -25.48
N GLU A 249 -11.71 9.37 -25.56
CA GLU A 249 -11.17 8.33 -26.46
C GLU A 249 -9.69 7.97 -26.22
N LYS A 250 -9.17 8.26 -25.00
CA LYS A 250 -7.80 7.98 -24.60
C LYS A 250 -7.76 7.11 -23.36
N MET A 251 -6.83 6.18 -23.33
CA MET A 251 -6.63 5.26 -22.20
C MET A 251 -5.59 5.84 -21.24
N TYR A 252 -6.02 6.25 -20.06
CA TYR A 252 -5.13 6.70 -18.99
C TYR A 252 -4.83 5.54 -18.05
N HIS A 253 -3.57 5.09 -18.04
CA HIS A 253 -3.05 4.11 -17.10
C HIS A 253 -2.47 4.85 -15.89
N LEU A 254 -3.09 4.69 -14.73
CA LEU A 254 -2.74 5.41 -13.50
C LEU A 254 -1.78 4.57 -12.66
N PHE A 255 -0.58 5.08 -12.45
CA PHE A 255 0.49 4.46 -11.67
C PHE A 255 0.91 5.37 -10.52
N LEU A 256 0.40 5.10 -9.33
CA LEU A 256 0.74 5.85 -8.12
C LEU A 256 2.25 5.75 -7.85
N ALA A 257 2.91 6.91 -7.74
CA ALA A 257 4.33 7.02 -7.47
C ALA A 257 4.57 8.05 -6.35
N LYS A 258 4.88 7.56 -5.14
CA LYS A 258 4.99 8.39 -3.93
C LYS A 258 6.36 8.34 -3.24
N ASN A 259 7.24 7.47 -3.73
CA ASN A 259 8.58 7.26 -3.21
C ASN A 259 9.47 6.69 -4.34
N PRO A 260 10.81 6.68 -4.19
CA PRO A 260 11.71 6.22 -5.24
C PRO A 260 11.47 4.78 -5.67
N THR A 261 11.18 3.89 -4.70
CA THR A 261 10.94 2.46 -4.97
C THR A 261 9.70 2.24 -5.85
N SER A 262 8.55 2.81 -5.48
CA SER A 262 7.33 2.71 -6.28
C SER A 262 7.50 3.33 -7.66
N PHE A 263 8.21 4.46 -7.76
CA PHE A 263 8.48 5.09 -9.03
C PHE A 263 9.34 4.22 -9.94
N ASN A 264 10.45 3.68 -9.42
CA ASN A 264 11.34 2.79 -10.18
C ASN A 264 10.60 1.53 -10.65
N ASN A 265 9.76 0.93 -9.81
CA ASN A 265 8.93 -0.22 -10.20
C ASN A 265 7.95 0.12 -11.33
N ASN A 266 7.34 1.32 -11.29
CA ASN A 266 6.50 1.79 -12.39
C ASN A 266 7.32 1.99 -13.67
N MET A 267 8.56 2.49 -13.59
CA MET A 267 9.43 2.61 -14.77
C MET A 267 9.76 1.25 -15.36
N ASP A 268 10.08 0.25 -14.54
CA ASP A 268 10.34 -1.12 -15.00
C ASP A 268 9.14 -1.67 -15.78
N LEU A 269 7.92 -1.45 -15.27
CA LEU A 269 6.68 -1.84 -15.95
C LEU A 269 6.47 -1.12 -17.29
N LEU A 270 6.83 0.16 -17.39
CA LEU A 270 6.76 0.91 -18.66
C LEU A 270 7.80 0.45 -19.69
N THR A 271 8.83 -0.28 -19.24
CA THR A 271 9.87 -0.86 -20.11
C THR A 271 9.70 -2.36 -20.37
N SER A 272 8.88 -3.08 -19.59
CA SER A 272 8.72 -4.53 -19.72
C SER A 272 7.97 -4.97 -20.98
N GLY A 273 7.28 -4.04 -21.65
CA GLY A 273 6.43 -4.34 -22.80
C GLY A 273 5.05 -4.89 -22.42
N GLU A 274 4.69 -4.91 -21.13
CA GLU A 274 3.32 -5.22 -20.68
C GLU A 274 2.36 -4.06 -20.96
N THR A 275 2.88 -2.84 -21.08
CA THR A 275 2.10 -1.64 -21.36
C THR A 275 2.77 -0.83 -22.48
N PHE A 276 1.97 -0.22 -23.36
CA PHE A 276 2.46 0.55 -24.50
C PHE A 276 1.86 1.97 -24.52
N PRO A 277 2.16 2.80 -23.52
CA PRO A 277 1.76 4.19 -23.57
C PRO A 277 2.63 4.96 -24.56
N ASP A 278 2.01 5.73 -25.46
CA ASP A 278 2.69 6.63 -26.39
C ASP A 278 3.15 7.92 -25.68
N THR A 279 2.63 8.17 -24.48
CA THR A 279 2.77 9.43 -23.75
C THR A 279 2.90 9.17 -22.24
N ILE A 280 3.73 9.98 -21.58
CA ILE A 280 3.86 9.98 -20.12
C ILE A 280 3.42 11.31 -19.54
N LEU A 281 2.60 11.27 -18.50
CA LEU A 281 2.15 12.41 -17.72
C LEU A 281 2.66 12.28 -16.28
N PHE A 282 3.64 13.09 -15.91
CA PHE A 282 4.12 13.20 -14.53
C PHE A 282 3.30 14.25 -13.76
N ILE A 283 2.88 13.94 -12.53
CA ILE A 283 2.12 14.88 -11.71
C ILE A 283 2.68 14.85 -10.28
N LEU A 284 3.31 15.96 -9.88
CA LEU A 284 3.99 16.05 -8.59
C LEU A 284 3.41 17.19 -7.76
N ASN A 285 2.77 16.82 -6.65
CA ASN A 285 2.27 17.75 -5.65
C ASN A 285 3.11 17.70 -4.35
N ASP A 286 2.96 18.69 -3.49
CA ASP A 286 3.61 18.78 -2.17
C ASP A 286 2.61 19.12 -1.05
N ASP A 287 1.40 18.58 -1.14
CA ASP A 287 0.40 18.67 -0.05
C ASP A 287 0.96 18.00 1.23
N PRO A 288 0.55 18.41 2.45
CA PRO A 288 0.94 17.72 3.68
C PRO A 288 0.80 16.19 3.66
N ARG A 289 -0.13 15.64 2.87
CA ARG A 289 -0.31 14.20 2.67
C ARG A 289 0.77 13.55 1.81
N ASP A 290 1.38 14.29 0.90
CA ASP A 290 2.47 13.83 0.03
C ASP A 290 3.85 14.04 0.68
N GLY A 291 3.96 15.05 1.54
CA GLY A 291 5.23 15.56 2.05
C GLY A 291 5.64 16.85 1.33
N ARG A 292 6.14 17.82 2.09
CA ARG A 292 6.57 19.12 1.55
C ARG A 292 7.91 19.05 0.82
N ASP A 293 8.75 18.08 1.20
CA ASP A 293 10.02 17.82 0.54
C ASP A 293 9.83 16.82 -0.60
N VAL A 294 10.12 17.27 -1.82
CA VAL A 294 10.04 16.47 -3.04
C VAL A 294 11.42 15.98 -3.52
N SER A 295 12.47 16.18 -2.73
CA SER A 295 13.85 15.79 -3.08
C SER A 295 14.00 14.30 -3.44
N TRP A 296 13.09 13.45 -2.95
CA TRP A 296 13.06 12.01 -3.25
C TRP A 296 13.03 11.71 -4.76
N ILE A 297 12.56 12.64 -5.61
CA ILE A 297 12.59 12.45 -7.06
C ILE A 297 14.01 12.27 -7.61
N TYR A 298 15.03 12.76 -6.90
CA TYR A 298 16.44 12.59 -7.30
C TYR A 298 17.00 11.20 -7.03
N ASP A 299 16.37 10.42 -6.15
CA ASP A 299 16.74 9.02 -5.88
C ASP A 299 16.14 8.04 -6.90
N ILE A 300 15.27 8.52 -7.80
CA ILE A 300 14.77 7.73 -8.92
C ILE A 300 15.95 7.41 -9.84
N SER A 301 16.08 6.15 -10.29
CA SER A 301 17.17 5.75 -11.20
C SER A 301 17.07 6.57 -12.49
N ARG A 302 18.18 7.22 -12.83
CA ARG A 302 18.30 8.01 -14.06
C ARG A 302 18.12 7.12 -15.29
N GLU A 303 18.72 5.94 -15.28
CA GLU A 303 18.74 4.99 -16.38
C GLU A 303 17.34 4.47 -16.67
N LYS A 304 16.63 4.03 -15.61
CA LYS A 304 15.25 3.55 -15.71
C LYS A 304 14.30 4.64 -16.19
N LEU A 305 14.43 5.85 -15.63
CA LEU A 305 13.62 6.99 -16.00
C LEU A 305 13.82 7.37 -17.48
N PHE A 306 15.07 7.41 -17.94
CA PHE A 306 15.42 7.71 -19.33
C PHE A 306 14.83 6.66 -20.28
N GLU A 307 15.05 5.37 -20.01
CA GLU A 307 14.58 4.30 -20.89
C GLU A 307 13.05 4.24 -20.94
N ALA A 308 12.38 4.39 -19.79
CA ALA A 308 10.92 4.44 -19.73
C ALA A 308 10.34 5.61 -20.53
N CYS A 309 11.02 6.76 -20.58
CA CYS A 309 10.55 7.95 -21.31
C CYS A 309 11.01 8.02 -22.77
N ARG A 310 11.90 7.12 -23.18
CA ARG A 310 12.50 7.14 -24.52
C ARG A 310 11.44 7.03 -25.61
N ASN A 311 11.53 7.91 -26.60
CA ASN A 311 10.62 8.00 -27.74
C ASN A 311 9.14 8.28 -27.39
N LYS A 312 8.85 8.76 -26.18
CA LYS A 312 7.50 9.11 -25.74
C LYS A 312 7.33 10.62 -25.61
N GLU A 313 6.13 11.12 -25.82
CA GLU A 313 5.82 12.52 -25.52
C GLU A 313 5.62 12.70 -24.00
N ILE A 314 6.23 13.74 -23.43
CA ILE A 314 6.24 13.97 -21.98
C ILE A 314 5.43 15.21 -21.62
N PHE A 315 4.59 15.07 -20.60
CA PHE A 315 3.80 16.12 -19.97
C PHE A 315 4.07 16.15 -18.47
N VAL A 316 4.09 17.35 -17.88
CA VAL A 316 4.39 17.53 -16.45
C VAL A 316 3.41 18.51 -15.81
N SER A 317 2.83 18.12 -14.69
CA SER A 317 1.87 18.92 -13.94
C SER A 317 2.03 18.79 -12.42
N GLY A 318 1.12 19.41 -11.67
CA GLY A 318 1.13 19.49 -10.21
C GLY A 318 1.80 20.75 -9.65
N SER A 319 1.69 20.96 -8.33
CA SER A 319 2.23 22.14 -7.64
C SER A 319 3.75 22.26 -7.77
N ARG A 320 4.44 21.13 -7.97
CA ARG A 320 5.90 21.03 -8.13
C ARG A 320 6.30 20.55 -9.53
N CYS A 321 5.52 20.95 -10.55
CA CYS A 321 5.80 20.58 -11.93
C CYS A 321 7.18 21.06 -12.42
N LEU A 322 7.67 22.19 -11.91
CA LEU A 322 8.99 22.72 -12.28
C LEU A 322 10.12 21.88 -11.68
N ASP A 323 10.01 21.45 -10.42
CA ASP A 323 10.98 20.54 -9.79
C ASP A 323 11.08 19.23 -10.60
N MET A 324 9.94 18.68 -11.01
CA MET A 324 9.88 17.46 -11.83
C MET A 324 10.45 17.67 -13.24
N ALA A 325 10.16 18.81 -13.88
CA ALA A 325 10.72 19.13 -15.19
C ALA A 325 12.25 19.25 -15.14
N VAL A 326 12.80 19.91 -14.11
CA VAL A 326 14.25 19.98 -13.88
C VAL A 326 14.82 18.58 -13.67
N ARG A 327 14.18 17.75 -12.84
CA ARG A 327 14.62 16.36 -12.62
C ARG A 327 14.69 15.54 -13.92
N LEU A 328 13.70 15.70 -14.81
CA LEU A 328 13.68 15.05 -16.13
C LEU A 328 14.82 15.57 -17.03
N GLU A 329 15.10 16.87 -16.99
CA GLU A 329 16.24 17.46 -17.71
C GLU A 329 17.58 16.86 -17.24
N TYR A 330 17.79 16.71 -15.92
CA TYR A 330 18.96 16.01 -15.36
C TYR A 330 19.04 14.54 -15.79
N ALA A 331 17.91 13.90 -16.10
CA ALA A 331 17.90 12.54 -16.65
C ALA A 331 18.25 12.49 -18.16
N GLY A 332 18.30 13.63 -18.84
CA GLY A 332 18.46 13.70 -20.30
C GLY A 332 17.13 13.62 -21.06
N ILE A 333 16.01 13.97 -20.43
CA ILE A 333 14.66 13.90 -20.99
C ILE A 333 14.12 15.33 -21.14
N PRO A 334 14.34 15.98 -22.29
CA PRO A 334 13.87 17.35 -22.51
C PRO A 334 12.34 17.39 -22.59
N VAL A 335 11.72 18.29 -21.84
CA VAL A 335 10.27 18.52 -21.86
C VAL A 335 9.97 19.84 -22.58
N LYS A 336 9.06 19.83 -23.55
CA LYS A 336 8.61 21.06 -24.22
C LYS A 336 7.96 21.98 -23.20
N LYS A 337 8.31 23.28 -23.20
CA LYS A 337 7.73 24.27 -22.27
C LYS A 337 6.20 24.27 -22.26
N ASP A 338 5.58 24.11 -23.43
CA ASP A 338 4.11 24.07 -23.56
C ASP A 338 3.48 22.80 -22.97
N ASN A 339 4.27 21.77 -22.65
CA ASN A 339 3.82 20.52 -22.01
C ASN A 339 3.99 20.55 -20.48
N ILE A 340 4.40 21.68 -19.91
CA ILE A 340 4.51 21.89 -18.46
C ILE A 340 3.39 22.84 -18.01
N SER A 341 2.58 22.44 -17.04
CA SER A 341 1.52 23.31 -16.51
C SER A 341 1.16 23.01 -15.07
N LEU A 342 1.01 24.06 -14.24
CA LEU A 342 0.43 23.95 -12.91
C LEU A 342 -1.03 23.47 -12.92
N SER A 343 -1.77 23.70 -14.02
CA SER A 343 -3.16 23.27 -14.14
C SER A 343 -3.25 21.90 -14.81
N LEU A 344 -3.54 20.87 -14.00
CA LEU A 344 -3.73 19.51 -14.49
C LEU A 344 -4.88 19.43 -15.50
N ALA A 345 -6.01 20.09 -15.21
CA ALA A 345 -7.17 20.12 -16.10
C ALA A 345 -6.84 20.71 -17.49
N LYS A 346 -6.05 21.80 -17.54
CA LYS A 346 -5.60 22.40 -18.80
C LYS A 346 -4.72 21.42 -19.58
N LEU A 347 -3.82 20.72 -18.90
CA LEU A 347 -2.89 19.78 -19.52
C LEU A 347 -3.60 18.53 -20.02
N VAL A 348 -4.55 17.99 -19.25
CA VAL A 348 -5.41 16.87 -19.67
C VAL A 348 -6.22 17.28 -20.91
N LYS A 349 -6.83 18.47 -20.93
CA LYS A 349 -7.55 18.97 -22.12
C LYS A 349 -6.62 19.08 -23.35
N LYS A 350 -5.37 19.51 -23.15
CA LYS A 350 -4.37 19.55 -24.22
C LYS A 350 -4.07 18.14 -24.73
N ILE A 351 -3.81 17.19 -23.83
CA ILE A 351 -3.57 15.78 -24.18
C ILE A 351 -4.77 15.24 -24.96
N SER A 352 -6.01 15.50 -24.51
CA SER A 352 -7.24 15.11 -25.21
C SER A 352 -7.30 15.63 -26.64
N GLY A 353 -6.83 16.86 -26.89
CA GLY A 353 -6.80 17.46 -28.22
C GLY A 353 -5.67 16.97 -29.15
N THR A 354 -4.75 16.12 -28.67
CA THR A 354 -3.59 15.65 -29.43
C THR A 354 -3.89 14.35 -30.19
N PRO A 355 -4.05 14.33 -31.53
CA PRO A 355 -4.62 13.17 -32.24
C PRO A 355 -3.76 11.90 -32.21
N HIS A 356 -2.43 12.01 -32.16
CA HIS A 356 -1.54 10.84 -32.14
C HIS A 356 -1.45 10.14 -30.79
N VAL A 357 -1.95 10.76 -29.71
CA VAL A 357 -1.90 10.19 -28.35
C VAL A 357 -3.12 9.32 -28.11
N LYS A 358 -2.91 8.01 -27.98
CA LYS A 358 -3.97 7.03 -27.67
C LYS A 358 -3.91 6.51 -26.25
N SER A 359 -2.70 6.24 -25.75
CA SER A 359 -2.47 5.75 -24.39
C SER A 359 -1.51 6.64 -23.61
N VAL A 360 -1.86 6.90 -22.34
CA VAL A 360 -1.13 7.79 -21.44
C VAL A 360 -0.80 7.03 -20.16
N ALA A 361 0.49 6.94 -19.83
CA ALA A 361 0.92 6.54 -18.49
C ALA A 361 0.98 7.77 -17.59
N ALA A 362 0.07 7.86 -16.63
CA ALA A 362 0.05 8.92 -15.64
C ALA A 362 0.73 8.45 -14.35
N LEU A 363 1.71 9.23 -13.89
CA LEU A 363 2.46 8.99 -12.64
C LEU A 363 2.23 10.12 -11.63
N PRO A 364 1.09 10.10 -10.93
CA PRO A 364 0.83 11.03 -9.84
C PRO A 364 1.33 10.48 -8.49
N ASN A 365 1.69 11.40 -7.57
CA ASN A 365 1.71 11.08 -6.14
C ASN A 365 0.30 11.14 -5.53
N TYR A 366 0.14 11.08 -4.20
CA TYR A 366 -1.14 10.76 -3.58
C TYR A 366 -2.21 11.84 -3.81
N SER A 367 -1.93 13.11 -3.53
CA SER A 367 -2.93 14.17 -3.78
C SER A 367 -3.17 14.39 -5.27
N ALA A 368 -2.11 14.30 -6.09
CA ALA A 368 -2.20 14.38 -7.54
C ALA A 368 -3.07 13.27 -8.15
N MET A 369 -3.10 12.08 -7.53
CA MET A 369 -3.94 10.97 -7.99
C MET A 369 -5.42 11.30 -7.79
N LEU A 370 -5.76 11.91 -6.66
CA LEU A 370 -7.14 12.34 -6.38
C LEU A 370 -7.57 13.44 -7.35
N GLU A 371 -6.70 14.42 -7.60
CA GLU A 371 -6.94 15.50 -8.56
C GLU A 371 -7.11 14.96 -9.98
N LEU A 372 -6.22 14.07 -10.43
CA LEU A 372 -6.30 13.45 -11.75
C LEU A 372 -7.62 12.70 -11.95
N ARG A 373 -8.05 11.93 -10.95
CA ARG A 373 -9.34 11.24 -11.01
C ARG A 373 -10.52 12.21 -11.06
N GLU A 374 -10.50 13.29 -10.28
CA GLU A 374 -11.55 14.32 -10.36
C GLU A 374 -11.62 14.94 -11.76
N VAL A 375 -10.47 15.16 -12.41
CA VAL A 375 -10.40 15.67 -13.79
C VAL A 375 -10.93 14.65 -14.80
N LEU A 376 -10.59 13.36 -14.66
CA LEU A 376 -10.95 12.33 -15.65
C LEU A 376 -12.38 11.78 -15.48
N LEU A 377 -12.86 11.60 -14.23
CA LEU A 377 -14.16 10.99 -13.91
C LEU A 377 -15.22 12.01 -13.50
N GLY A 378 -14.83 13.26 -13.25
CA GLY A 378 -15.67 14.23 -12.55
C GLY A 378 -15.73 13.96 -11.04
N ARG A 379 -16.55 14.73 -10.31
CA ARG A 379 -16.74 14.58 -8.86
C ARG A 379 -17.51 13.29 -8.50
N GLN A 380 -16.85 12.15 -8.56
CA GLN A 380 -17.22 10.96 -7.79
C GLN A 380 -16.14 10.70 -6.75
N ILE A 381 -16.27 11.36 -5.60
CA ILE A 381 -15.50 10.99 -4.41
C ILE A 381 -16.21 9.79 -3.78
N LEU A 382 -15.50 8.65 -3.72
CA LEU A 382 -15.84 7.43 -2.97
C LEU A 382 -16.11 7.69 -1.48
#